data_AF-A0A967JZ94-F1
#
_entry.id   AF-A0A967JZ94-F1
#
_cell.length_a   1.000
_cell.length_b   1.000
_cell.length_c   1.000
_cell.angle_alpha   90.00
_cell.angle_beta   90.00
_cell.angle_gamma   90.00
#
_symmetry.space_group_name_H-M   'P 1'
#
loop_
_entity.id
_entity.type
_entity.pdbx_description
1 polymer ?
#
loop_
_entity_poly.entity_id
_entity_poly.type
_entity_poly.pdbx_seq_one_letter_code
_entity_poly.pdbx_strand_id
1 'polypeptide(L)'
;MAVHNVWEEGEFGVSERERLLYGAEQEIFAEFATFWYSSMNLTGSGDAERLPVGMVDVSLLPLLGVTPRLGRNFVSEEAVPGRDDAVILSHALWQRRFGGDLEIIGRSIVLDGSSYIVVGVLPDGFRLPRDFTAPPTQLLVPLAPNPSPDPRNLHYMDALASLAPGVGLEGARAAMRTVAERVKSEIETLPASYTVKLVPVREEIVGDIRPALLILLGAVALVLLIA
;
A
#
# COMPACT_ATOMS: atom_id res chain seq x y z
N MET A 1 0.82 -11.43 0.78
CA MET A 1 -0.53 -11.66 0.20
C MET A 1 -1.17 -10.32 0.00
N ALA A 2 -1.80 -10.08 -1.15
CA ALA A 2 -2.79 -9.03 -1.32
C ALA A 2 -4.14 -9.52 -0.81
N VAL A 3 -4.85 -8.65 -0.11
CA VAL A 3 -6.17 -8.90 0.49
C VAL A 3 -7.17 -7.99 -0.19
N HIS A 4 -8.14 -8.58 -0.88
CA HIS A 4 -9.17 -7.86 -1.62
C HIS A 4 -10.54 -8.23 -1.10
N ASN A 5 -11.41 -7.24 -0.97
CA ASN A 5 -12.83 -7.48 -0.80
C ASN A 5 -13.46 -7.77 -2.16
N VAL A 6 -14.40 -8.69 -2.21
CA VAL A 6 -15.03 -9.12 -3.46
C VAL A 6 -16.53 -9.24 -3.27
N TRP A 7 -17.28 -8.72 -4.21
CA TRP A 7 -18.73 -8.92 -4.32
C TRP A 7 -19.17 -8.77 -5.80
N GLU A 8 -20.47 -8.80 -6.11
CA GLU A 8 -20.97 -8.91 -7.49
C GLU A 8 -20.40 -7.85 -8.46
N GLU A 9 -20.13 -6.65 -7.96
CA GLU A 9 -19.63 -5.51 -8.73
C GLU A 9 -18.12 -5.55 -9.01
N GLY A 10 -17.37 -6.45 -8.37
CA GLY A 10 -15.94 -6.63 -8.64
C GLY A 10 -15.06 -6.81 -7.39
N GLU A 11 -13.78 -6.45 -7.55
CA GLU A 11 -12.79 -6.44 -6.48
C GLU A 11 -12.56 -5.02 -5.97
N PHE A 12 -12.48 -4.87 -4.66
CA PHE A 12 -12.43 -3.60 -3.97
C PHE A 12 -11.35 -3.61 -2.90
N GLY A 13 -10.89 -2.42 -2.55
CA GLY A 13 -10.00 -2.22 -1.42
C GLY A 13 -10.69 -2.50 -0.08
N VAL A 14 -9.97 -2.21 0.98
CA VAL A 14 -10.37 -2.37 2.37
C VAL A 14 -10.82 -1.02 2.93
N SER A 15 -11.85 -1.04 3.77
CA SER A 15 -12.32 0.11 4.53
C SER A 15 -11.58 0.25 5.86
N GLU A 16 -11.71 1.39 6.53
CA GLU A 16 -11.15 1.56 7.89
C GLU A 16 -11.68 0.52 8.89
N ARG A 17 -12.96 0.12 8.79
CA ARG A 17 -13.55 -0.88 9.70
C ARG A 17 -12.96 -2.26 9.44
N GLU A 18 -12.89 -2.65 8.17
CA GLU A 18 -12.34 -3.94 7.77
C GLU A 18 -10.84 -4.03 8.05
N ARG A 19 -10.10 -2.92 7.89
CA ARG A 19 -8.68 -2.81 8.27
C ARG A 19 -8.47 -3.23 9.72
N LEU A 20 -9.31 -2.74 10.63
CA LEU A 20 -9.24 -3.10 12.06
C LEU A 20 -9.60 -4.58 12.29
N LEU A 21 -10.64 -5.08 11.61
CA LEU A 21 -11.11 -6.46 11.78
C LEU A 21 -10.13 -7.49 11.19
N TYR A 22 -9.51 -7.20 10.04
CA TYR A 22 -8.51 -8.06 9.42
C TYR A 22 -7.17 -8.00 10.16
N GLY A 23 -6.76 -6.82 10.61
CA GLY A 23 -5.55 -6.65 11.41
C GLY A 23 -5.59 -7.39 12.74
N ALA A 24 -6.78 -7.77 13.23
CA ALA A 24 -6.95 -8.56 14.45
C ALA A 24 -6.75 -10.07 14.24
N GLU A 25 -6.72 -10.56 12.99
CA GLU A 25 -6.65 -11.99 12.66
C GLU A 25 -5.22 -12.58 12.73
N GLN A 26 -4.62 -12.55 13.92
CA GLN A 26 -3.24 -12.98 14.16
C GLN A 26 -3.00 -14.49 13.94
N GLU A 27 -4.06 -15.30 13.97
CA GLU A 27 -3.98 -16.73 13.64
C GLU A 27 -3.83 -16.97 12.13
N ILE A 28 -4.20 -15.99 11.30
CA ILE A 28 -4.13 -16.07 9.84
C ILE A 28 -2.93 -15.27 9.33
N PHE A 29 -2.74 -14.06 9.84
CA PHE A 29 -1.71 -13.13 9.39
C PHE A 29 -0.68 -12.87 10.49
N ALA A 30 0.61 -13.01 10.16
CA ALA A 30 1.69 -12.57 11.04
C ALA A 30 1.80 -11.05 11.07
N GLU A 31 1.60 -10.41 9.92
CA GLU A 31 1.62 -8.96 9.75
C GLU A 31 0.55 -8.58 8.74
N PHE A 32 -0.13 -7.45 8.99
CA PHE A 32 -1.15 -6.87 8.13
C PHE A 32 -0.87 -5.37 8.02
N ALA A 33 -0.91 -4.84 6.80
CA ALA A 33 -0.67 -3.44 6.53
C ALA A 33 -1.55 -2.97 5.38
N THR A 34 -2.11 -1.78 5.54
CA THR A 34 -2.86 -1.09 4.52
C THR A 34 -2.14 0.15 4.06
N PHE A 35 -2.48 0.57 2.84
CA PHE A 35 -2.04 1.83 2.29
C PHE A 35 -3.01 2.33 1.25
N TRP A 36 -2.98 3.62 0.98
CA TRP A 36 -3.73 4.20 -0.12
C TRP A 36 -2.95 5.36 -0.74
N TYR A 37 -3.38 5.75 -1.94
CA TYR A 37 -2.68 6.74 -2.74
C TYR A 37 -3.44 8.05 -2.71
N SER A 38 -2.70 9.12 -2.47
CA SER A 38 -3.19 10.49 -2.55
C SER A 38 -2.17 11.34 -3.30
N SER A 39 -2.31 12.65 -3.20
CA SER A 39 -1.32 13.59 -3.69
C SER A 39 -1.31 14.82 -2.82
N MET A 40 -0.12 15.36 -2.55
CA MET A 40 0.08 16.57 -1.75
C MET A 40 0.92 17.57 -2.53
N ASN A 41 0.76 18.85 -2.24
CA ASN A 41 1.55 19.91 -2.85
C ASN A 41 2.77 20.24 -1.98
N LEU A 42 3.96 19.96 -2.50
CA LEU A 42 5.21 20.40 -1.92
C LEU A 42 5.42 21.89 -2.19
N THR A 43 5.67 22.66 -1.14
CA THR A 43 5.95 24.11 -1.21
C THR A 43 7.15 24.48 -0.34
N GLY A 44 7.57 25.75 -0.36
CA GLY A 44 8.65 26.27 0.49
C GLY A 44 10.07 25.90 0.07
N SER A 45 10.25 25.13 -1.01
CA SER A 45 11.54 24.67 -1.55
C SER A 45 11.65 24.93 -3.05
N GLY A 46 11.34 26.16 -3.48
CA GLY A 46 11.23 26.56 -4.89
C GLY A 46 9.80 26.48 -5.39
N ASP A 47 9.61 26.12 -6.66
CA ASP A 47 8.29 26.02 -7.28
C ASP A 47 7.42 24.95 -6.61
N ALA A 48 6.13 25.24 -6.51
CA ALA A 48 5.14 24.32 -5.99
C ALA A 48 5.00 23.09 -6.90
N GLU A 49 5.00 21.90 -6.31
CA GLU A 49 4.93 20.65 -7.05
C GLU A 49 3.90 19.71 -6.42
N ARG A 50 2.96 19.20 -7.22
CA ARG A 50 2.01 18.18 -6.79
C ARG A 50 2.67 16.79 -6.87
N LEU A 51 2.81 16.13 -5.75
CA LEU A 51 3.50 14.85 -5.61
C LEU A 51 2.51 13.72 -5.33
N PRO A 52 2.62 12.56 -6.02
CA PRO A 52 1.97 11.32 -5.60
C PRO A 52 2.47 10.88 -4.21
N VAL A 53 1.54 10.55 -3.31
CA VAL A 53 1.81 10.21 -1.91
C VAL A 53 1.22 8.87 -1.55
N GLY A 54 1.99 8.03 -0.86
CA GLY A 54 1.52 6.82 -0.21
C GLY A 54 1.21 7.10 1.26
N MET A 55 -0.03 6.91 1.65
CA MET A 55 -0.47 6.93 3.05
C MET A 55 -0.37 5.48 3.55
N VAL A 56 0.53 5.19 4.49
CA VAL A 56 0.92 3.80 4.79
C VAL A 56 0.86 3.47 6.27
N ASP A 57 0.38 2.27 6.60
CA ASP A 57 0.57 1.73 7.95
C ASP A 57 2.08 1.59 8.25
N VAL A 58 2.43 1.78 9.53
CA VAL A 58 3.83 1.68 10.02
C VAL A 58 4.45 0.31 9.72
N SER A 59 3.61 -0.74 9.71
CA SER A 59 3.98 -2.13 9.42
C SER A 59 4.28 -2.40 7.94
N LEU A 60 3.97 -1.48 7.02
CA LEU A 60 4.09 -1.75 5.58
C LEU A 60 5.53 -2.01 5.13
N LEU A 61 6.49 -1.14 5.48
CA LEU A 61 7.89 -1.34 5.07
C LEU A 61 8.50 -2.61 5.69
N PRO A 62 8.33 -2.88 7.01
CA PRO A 62 8.74 -4.14 7.61
C PRO A 62 8.12 -5.38 6.94
N LEU A 63 6.82 -5.34 6.64
CA LEU A 63 6.11 -6.41 5.93
C LEU A 63 6.74 -6.69 4.55
N LEU A 64 7.18 -5.64 3.85
CA LEU A 64 7.85 -5.75 2.55
C LEU A 64 9.35 -6.07 2.67
N GLY A 65 9.90 -6.17 3.88
CA GLY A 65 11.33 -6.36 4.12
C GLY A 65 12.17 -5.15 3.68
N VAL A 66 11.59 -3.95 3.70
CA VAL A 66 12.21 -2.71 3.25
C VAL A 66 12.71 -1.90 4.44
N THR A 67 14.00 -1.57 4.42
CA THR A 67 14.62 -0.66 5.38
C THR A 67 14.97 0.65 4.67
N PRO A 68 14.63 1.83 5.24
CA PRO A 68 15.06 3.11 4.70
C PRO A 68 16.57 3.17 4.53
N ARG A 69 17.02 3.72 3.40
CA ARG A 69 18.44 3.93 3.09
C ARG A 69 19.09 4.92 4.05
N LEU A 70 18.34 5.96 4.45
CA LEU A 70 18.73 6.96 5.43
C LEU A 70 17.61 7.12 6.44
N GLY A 71 17.98 7.45 7.68
CA GLY A 71 17.03 7.67 8.77
C GLY A 71 16.39 6.37 9.26
N ARG A 72 15.07 6.41 9.50
CA ARG A 72 14.30 5.31 10.08
C ARG A 72 12.94 5.15 9.40
N ASN A 73 12.27 4.04 9.71
CA ASN A 73 10.84 3.88 9.43
C ASN A 73 10.01 4.76 10.39
N PHE A 74 8.72 4.87 10.12
CA PHE A 74 7.75 5.43 11.06
C PHE A 74 7.73 4.64 12.38
N VAL A 75 7.28 5.30 13.44
CA VAL A 75 6.95 4.67 14.73
C VAL A 75 5.46 4.76 15.00
N SER A 76 4.93 3.90 15.87
CA SER A 76 3.49 3.81 16.13
C SER A 76 2.89 5.12 16.66
N GLU A 77 3.67 5.92 17.38
CA GLU A 77 3.27 7.24 17.88
C GLU A 77 3.00 8.27 16.78
N GLU A 78 3.51 8.01 15.57
CA GLU A 78 3.33 8.84 14.37
C GLU A 78 2.13 8.39 13.53
N ALA A 79 1.49 7.27 13.85
CA ALA A 79 0.26 6.80 13.21
C ALA A 79 -0.99 7.20 14.02
N VAL A 80 -0.95 8.39 14.63
CA VAL A 80 -2.01 8.94 15.49
C VAL A 80 -2.42 10.31 14.94
N PRO A 81 -3.72 10.63 14.85
CA PRO A 81 -4.18 11.92 14.34
C PRO A 81 -3.54 13.09 15.08
N GLY A 82 -2.95 14.03 14.32
CA GLY A 82 -2.28 15.21 14.84
C GLY A 82 -0.83 14.96 15.28
N ARG A 83 -0.30 13.75 15.06
CA ARG A 83 1.12 13.38 15.25
C ARG A 83 1.69 12.67 14.02
N ASP A 84 0.96 12.73 12.92
CA ASP A 84 1.22 12.13 11.61
C ASP A 84 2.02 13.06 10.68
N ASP A 85 2.83 13.94 11.26
CA ASP A 85 3.68 14.91 10.58
C ASP A 85 5.08 14.37 10.22
N ALA A 86 5.25 13.05 10.18
CA ALA A 86 6.46 12.39 9.70
C ALA A 86 6.38 12.08 8.19
N VAL A 87 7.50 12.18 7.48
CA VAL A 87 7.57 11.84 6.05
C VAL A 87 8.81 11.02 5.72
N ILE A 88 8.65 10.03 4.84
CA ILE A 88 9.76 9.30 4.24
C ILE A 88 9.80 9.64 2.74
N LEU A 89 10.93 10.14 2.25
CA LEU A 89 11.07 10.52 0.84
C LEU A 89 11.40 9.32 -0.03
N SER A 90 10.91 9.29 -1.27
CA SER A 90 11.50 8.41 -2.29
C SER A 90 12.93 8.84 -2.60
N HIS A 91 13.76 7.87 -3.02
CA HIS A 91 15.12 8.17 -3.47
C HIS A 91 15.15 9.20 -4.61
N ALA A 92 14.21 9.07 -5.57
CA ALA A 92 14.13 9.96 -6.74
C ALA A 92 13.79 11.41 -6.34
N LEU A 93 12.82 11.60 -5.44
CA LEU A 93 12.47 12.93 -4.94
C LEU A 93 13.64 13.55 -4.15
N TRP A 94 14.27 12.77 -3.28
CA TRP A 94 15.43 13.18 -2.49
C TRP A 94 16.58 13.67 -3.38
N GLN A 95 16.93 12.92 -4.43
CA GLN A 95 17.96 13.31 -5.39
C GLN A 95 17.57 14.58 -6.18
N ARG A 96 16.36 14.63 -6.74
CA ARG A 96 15.94 15.70 -7.64
C ARG A 96 15.66 17.03 -6.94
N ARG A 97 14.99 16.99 -5.77
CA ARG A 97 14.53 18.21 -5.07
C ARG A 97 15.46 18.64 -3.95
N PHE A 98 16.21 17.71 -3.37
CA PHE A 98 17.07 17.98 -2.21
C PHE A 98 18.55 17.69 -2.51
N GLY A 99 18.91 17.47 -3.79
CA GLY A 99 20.29 17.29 -4.24
C GLY A 99 21.00 16.08 -3.64
N GLY A 100 20.25 15.12 -3.08
CA GLY A 100 20.86 14.00 -2.35
C GLY A 100 21.49 14.42 -1.02
N ASP A 101 21.01 15.47 -0.37
CA ASP A 101 21.53 15.97 0.91
C ASP A 101 21.40 14.91 2.02
N LEU A 102 22.53 14.47 2.59
CA LEU A 102 22.57 13.48 3.68
C LEU A 102 22.07 14.05 5.01
N GLU A 103 22.03 15.37 5.16
CA GLU A 103 21.50 16.07 6.33
C GLU A 103 19.99 16.34 6.22
N ILE A 104 19.30 15.72 5.27
CA ILE A 104 17.84 15.88 5.09
C ILE A 104 17.04 15.33 6.28
N ILE A 105 17.57 14.34 7.00
CA ILE A 105 16.88 13.72 8.15
C ILE A 105 16.72 14.76 9.27
N GLY A 106 15.50 14.89 9.79
CA GLY A 106 15.13 15.88 10.79
C GLY A 106 14.79 17.27 10.22
N ARG A 107 14.96 17.49 8.91
CA ARG A 107 14.52 18.74 8.28
C ARG A 107 13.01 18.74 8.05
N SER A 108 12.43 19.93 8.10
CA SER A 108 11.03 20.17 7.77
C SER A 108 10.86 20.43 6.27
N ILE A 109 9.80 19.86 5.68
CA ILE A 109 9.26 20.21 4.37
C ILE A 109 7.80 20.60 4.51
N VAL A 110 7.26 21.40 3.58
CA VAL A 110 5.87 21.84 3.63
C VAL A 110 5.04 21.09 2.59
N LEU A 111 4.05 20.32 3.05
CA LEU A 111 3.09 19.57 2.23
C LEU A 111 1.68 20.09 2.53
N ASP A 112 0.96 20.54 1.50
CA ASP A 112 -0.39 21.13 1.61
C ASP A 112 -0.51 22.24 2.68
N GLY A 113 0.56 23.00 2.88
CA GLY A 113 0.64 24.08 3.86
C GLY A 113 1.01 23.64 5.27
N SER A 114 1.12 22.34 5.54
CA SER A 114 1.52 21.76 6.83
C SER A 114 3.00 21.36 6.83
N SER A 115 3.68 21.53 7.96
CA SER A 115 5.08 21.12 8.13
C SER A 115 5.18 19.62 8.43
N TYR A 116 6.03 18.91 7.70
CA TYR A 116 6.37 17.50 7.92
C TYR A 116 7.87 17.33 8.15
N ILE A 117 8.25 16.49 9.11
CA ILE A 117 9.65 16.17 9.41
C ILE A 117 10.10 14.96 8.60
N VAL A 118 11.18 15.11 7.85
CA VAL A 118 11.77 14.00 7.10
C VAL A 118 12.44 13.03 8.07
N VAL A 119 11.87 11.84 8.24
CA VAL A 119 12.40 10.81 9.15
C VAL A 119 13.19 9.73 8.42
N GLY A 120 13.03 9.63 7.09
CA GLY A 120 13.75 8.64 6.30
C GLY A 120 13.77 8.92 4.79
N VAL A 121 14.61 8.15 4.09
CA VAL A 121 14.65 8.09 2.62
C VAL A 121 14.61 6.64 2.19
N LEU A 122 13.71 6.29 1.27
CA LEU A 122 13.57 4.94 0.73
C LEU A 122 14.81 4.51 -0.06
N PRO A 123 15.08 3.19 -0.17
CA PRO A 123 16.04 2.66 -1.12
C PRO A 123 15.70 3.06 -2.56
N ASP A 124 16.72 3.08 -3.41
CA ASP A 124 16.49 3.23 -4.84
C ASP A 124 15.69 2.04 -5.39
N GLY A 125 14.83 2.32 -6.37
CA GLY A 125 13.97 1.30 -6.99
C GLY A 125 12.78 0.82 -6.15
N PHE A 126 12.57 1.33 -4.93
CA PHE A 126 11.34 1.01 -4.18
C PHE A 126 10.09 1.48 -4.95
N ARG A 127 9.09 0.60 -4.99
CA ARG A 127 7.81 0.79 -5.67
C ARG A 127 6.71 0.13 -4.87
N LEU A 128 5.59 0.84 -4.68
CA LEU A 128 4.34 0.25 -4.25
C LEU A 128 3.61 -0.40 -5.44
N PRO A 129 2.64 -1.32 -5.22
CA PRO A 129 1.99 -2.05 -6.31
C PRO A 129 1.39 -1.18 -7.43
N ARG A 130 0.78 -0.01 -7.13
CA ARG A 130 0.24 0.87 -8.18
C ARG A 130 1.31 1.68 -8.92
N ASP A 131 2.51 1.81 -8.38
CA ASP A 131 3.60 2.55 -9.03
C ASP A 131 4.08 1.85 -10.33
N PHE A 132 3.67 0.60 -10.56
CA PHE A 132 3.95 -0.13 -11.81
C PHE A 132 3.01 0.27 -12.96
N THR A 133 1.87 0.88 -12.66
CA THR A 133 0.84 1.24 -13.65
C THR A 133 0.43 2.72 -13.60
N ALA A 134 0.92 3.47 -12.62
CA ALA A 134 0.65 4.89 -12.40
C ALA A 134 1.94 5.67 -12.10
N PRO A 135 1.92 7.02 -12.06
CA PRO A 135 3.07 7.81 -11.64
C PRO A 135 3.59 7.36 -10.26
N PRO A 136 4.91 7.17 -10.10
CA PRO A 136 5.45 6.55 -8.89
C PRO A 136 5.30 7.44 -7.67
N THR A 137 4.96 6.81 -6.55
CA THR A 137 4.91 7.42 -5.23
C THR A 137 6.22 8.16 -4.90
N GLN A 138 6.13 9.44 -4.58
CA GLN A 138 7.29 10.31 -4.36
C GLN A 138 7.67 10.44 -2.88
N LEU A 139 6.71 10.20 -1.97
CA LEU A 139 6.92 10.19 -0.54
C LEU A 139 5.85 9.33 0.15
N LEU A 140 6.16 8.88 1.36
CA LEU A 140 5.24 8.18 2.26
C LEU A 140 4.94 9.05 3.48
N VAL A 141 3.72 8.98 3.97
CA VAL A 141 3.29 9.55 5.26
C VAL A 141 2.57 8.47 6.07
N PRO A 142 2.62 8.51 7.40
CA PRO A 142 1.98 7.51 8.23
C PRO A 142 0.46 7.61 8.11
N LEU A 143 -0.19 6.45 8.01
CA LEU A 143 -1.63 6.33 7.98
C LEU A 143 -2.19 6.41 9.40
N ALA A 144 -2.72 7.57 9.77
CA ALA A 144 -3.47 7.72 11.02
C ALA A 144 -4.95 7.33 10.83
N PRO A 145 -5.58 6.64 11.80
CA PRO A 145 -7.01 6.36 11.76
C PRO A 145 -7.81 7.66 11.66
N ASN A 146 -8.78 7.72 10.74
CA ASN A 146 -9.66 8.89 10.67
C ASN A 146 -10.51 8.98 11.96
N PRO A 147 -10.42 10.07 12.75
CA PRO A 147 -11.18 10.21 13.99
C PRO A 147 -12.70 10.38 13.75
N SER A 148 -13.10 10.68 12.51
CA SER A 148 -14.48 10.74 12.05
C SER A 148 -14.67 9.79 10.87
N PRO A 149 -14.78 8.47 11.13
CA PRO A 149 -14.88 7.47 10.07
C PRO A 149 -16.09 7.75 9.19
N ASP A 150 -15.89 7.65 7.87
CA ASP A 150 -16.94 7.91 6.89
C ASP A 150 -18.11 6.93 7.10
N PRO A 151 -19.36 7.41 7.31
CA PRO A 151 -20.51 6.54 7.47
C PRO A 151 -20.77 5.66 6.24
N ARG A 152 -20.21 6.00 5.08
CA ARG A 152 -20.32 5.24 3.83
C ARG A 152 -19.41 4.01 3.77
N ASN A 153 -18.50 3.82 4.74
CA ASN A 153 -17.55 2.70 4.78
C ASN A 153 -16.83 2.50 3.44
N LEU A 154 -16.14 3.54 2.96
CA LEU A 154 -15.46 3.51 1.66
C LEU A 154 -14.30 2.49 1.65
N HIS A 155 -14.19 1.75 0.55
CA HIS A 155 -13.25 0.66 0.32
C HIS A 155 -12.04 1.14 -0.52
N TYR A 156 -11.25 2.07 0.01
CA TYR A 156 -10.24 2.81 -0.76
C TYR A 156 -8.80 2.37 -0.50
N MET A 157 -8.56 1.49 0.48
CA MET A 157 -7.22 1.08 0.87
C MET A 157 -6.82 -0.22 0.17
N ASP A 158 -5.61 -0.29 -0.33
CA ASP A 158 -5.00 -1.55 -0.69
C ASP A 158 -4.47 -2.22 0.58
N ALA A 159 -4.54 -3.55 0.68
CA ALA A 159 -4.12 -4.30 1.85
C ALA A 159 -3.14 -5.41 1.49
N LEU A 160 -2.06 -5.50 2.26
CA LEU A 160 -1.08 -6.56 2.19
C LEU A 160 -0.92 -7.26 3.54
N ALA A 161 -0.69 -8.56 3.51
CA ALA A 161 -0.50 -9.38 4.69
C ALA A 161 0.55 -10.47 4.49
N SER A 162 1.29 -10.82 5.53
CA SER A 162 2.11 -12.03 5.56
C SER A 162 1.34 -13.12 6.31
N LEU A 163 1.44 -14.37 5.87
CA LEU A 163 0.75 -15.47 6.53
C LEU A 163 1.45 -15.82 7.84
N ALA A 164 0.68 -16.21 8.85
CA ALA A 164 1.21 -16.70 10.11
C ALA A 164 2.05 -17.98 9.90
N PRO A 165 3.05 -18.25 10.76
CA PRO A 165 3.87 -19.46 10.64
C PRO A 165 3.03 -20.73 10.62
N GLY A 166 3.24 -21.59 9.62
CA GLY A 166 2.50 -22.85 9.45
C GLY A 166 1.14 -22.73 8.75
N VAL A 167 0.68 -21.52 8.44
CA VAL A 167 -0.56 -21.31 7.68
C VAL A 167 -0.28 -21.35 6.18
N GLY A 168 -0.80 -22.39 5.51
CA GLY A 168 -0.80 -22.48 4.05
C GLY A 168 -1.86 -21.58 3.41
N LEU A 169 -1.67 -21.25 2.13
CA LEU A 169 -2.58 -20.37 1.38
C LEU A 169 -4.05 -20.84 1.40
N GLU A 170 -4.28 -22.13 1.17
CA GLU A 170 -5.64 -22.70 1.18
C GLU A 170 -6.27 -22.65 2.57
N GLY A 171 -5.47 -22.85 3.62
CA GLY A 171 -5.91 -22.70 5.01
C GLY A 171 -6.29 -21.25 5.32
N ALA A 172 -5.46 -20.29 4.91
CA ALA A 172 -5.75 -18.86 5.06
C ALA A 172 -7.01 -18.45 4.30
N ARG A 173 -7.19 -18.93 3.06
CA ARG A 173 -8.41 -18.67 2.27
C ARG A 173 -9.65 -19.24 2.93
N ALA A 174 -9.59 -20.45 3.48
CA ALA A 174 -10.69 -21.04 4.20
C ALA A 174 -11.04 -20.26 5.47
N ALA A 175 -10.03 -19.87 6.27
CA ALA A 175 -10.22 -19.08 7.48
C ALA A 175 -10.80 -17.69 7.17
N MET A 176 -10.30 -17.02 6.12
CA MET A 176 -10.82 -15.71 5.70
C MET A 176 -12.27 -15.73 5.22
N ARG A 177 -12.80 -16.87 4.74
CA ARG A 177 -14.25 -16.98 4.46
C ARG A 177 -15.08 -16.89 5.75
N THR A 178 -14.62 -17.51 6.83
CA THR A 178 -15.26 -17.39 8.15
C THR A 178 -15.17 -15.96 8.68
N VAL A 179 -14.00 -15.31 8.52
CA VAL A 179 -13.82 -13.91 8.88
C VAL A 179 -14.76 -13.01 8.06
N ALA A 180 -14.89 -13.26 6.74
CA ALA A 180 -15.78 -12.50 5.87
C ALA A 180 -17.24 -12.57 6.33
N GLU A 181 -17.73 -13.74 6.72
CA GLU A 181 -19.10 -13.89 7.26
C GLU A 181 -19.29 -13.12 8.57
N ARG A 182 -18.28 -13.13 9.46
CA ARG A 182 -18.31 -12.34 10.70
C ARG A 182 -18.31 -10.84 10.41
N VAL A 183 -17.41 -10.37 9.55
CA VAL A 183 -17.32 -8.95 9.15
C VAL A 183 -18.62 -8.47 8.50
N LYS A 184 -19.24 -9.29 7.63
CA LYS A 184 -20.55 -9.02 7.03
C LYS A 184 -21.65 -8.84 8.08
N SER A 185 -21.59 -9.58 9.19
CA SER A 185 -22.56 -9.42 10.29
C SER A 185 -22.34 -8.16 11.13
N GLU A 186 -21.11 -7.63 11.16
CA GLU A 186 -20.75 -6.42 11.91
C GLU A 186 -20.92 -5.13 11.09
N ILE A 187 -20.87 -5.23 9.76
CA ILE A 187 -20.97 -4.10 8.83
C ILE A 187 -22.20 -4.28 7.95
N GLU A 188 -23.33 -3.72 8.39
CA GLU A 188 -24.65 -3.85 7.74
C GLU A 188 -24.69 -3.34 6.29
N THR A 189 -23.75 -2.49 5.88
CA THR A 189 -23.69 -1.93 4.51
C THR A 189 -23.07 -2.88 3.49
N LEU A 190 -22.49 -4.01 3.92
CA LEU A 190 -21.88 -4.98 3.01
C LEU A 190 -22.94 -5.83 2.29
N PRO A 191 -22.76 -6.12 1.00
CA PRO A 191 -23.71 -6.92 0.23
C PRO A 191 -23.69 -8.39 0.65
N ALA A 192 -24.78 -9.11 0.35
CA ALA A 192 -24.90 -10.53 0.69
C ALA A 192 -23.80 -11.41 0.04
N SER A 193 -23.34 -11.03 -1.15
CA SER A 193 -22.27 -11.69 -1.92
C SER A 193 -20.85 -11.36 -1.45
N TYR A 194 -20.70 -10.56 -0.39
CA TYR A 194 -19.40 -10.15 0.14
C TYR A 194 -18.54 -11.34 0.54
N THR A 195 -17.28 -11.33 0.10
CA THR A 195 -16.25 -12.28 0.49
C THR A 195 -14.86 -11.63 0.42
N VAL A 196 -13.84 -12.36 0.85
CA VAL A 196 -12.44 -11.91 0.85
C VAL A 196 -11.59 -12.85 0.02
N LYS A 197 -10.77 -12.25 -0.86
CA LYS A 197 -9.84 -12.97 -1.72
C LYS A 197 -8.40 -12.70 -1.28
N LEU A 198 -7.63 -13.78 -1.17
CA LEU A 198 -6.19 -13.72 -0.92
C LEU A 198 -5.42 -14.09 -2.18
N VAL A 199 -4.59 -13.16 -2.65
CA VAL A 199 -3.78 -13.28 -3.87
C VAL A 199 -2.30 -13.17 -3.51
N PRO A 200 -1.41 -14.07 -3.96
CA PRO A 200 0.03 -13.88 -3.80
C PRO A 200 0.47 -12.55 -4.45
N VAL A 201 1.30 -11.76 -3.76
CA VAL A 201 1.71 -10.40 -4.24
C VAL A 201 2.41 -10.47 -5.61
N ARG A 202 3.08 -11.58 -5.91
CA ARG A 202 3.70 -11.79 -7.22
C ARG A 202 2.68 -11.89 -8.34
N GLU A 203 1.53 -12.51 -8.08
CA GLU A 203 0.41 -12.58 -9.02
C GLU A 203 -0.29 -11.22 -9.13
N GLU A 204 -0.38 -10.48 -8.03
CA GLU A 204 -0.94 -9.11 -8.01
C GLU A 204 -0.16 -8.13 -8.91
N ILE A 205 1.17 -8.08 -8.79
CA ILE A 205 2.00 -7.10 -9.51
C ILE A 205 2.15 -7.49 -10.98
N VAL A 206 2.37 -8.77 -11.25
CA VAL A 206 2.70 -9.24 -12.59
C VAL A 206 1.43 -9.52 -13.39
N GLY A 207 0.29 -9.77 -12.74
CA GLY A 207 -0.88 -10.34 -13.38
C GLY A 207 -0.57 -11.71 -14.02
N ASP A 208 -1.56 -12.29 -14.70
CA ASP A 208 -1.30 -13.41 -15.59
C ASP A 208 -0.73 -12.89 -16.92
N ILE A 209 0.58 -12.56 -16.95
CA ILE A 209 1.28 -12.19 -18.21
C ILE A 209 1.50 -13.36 -19.14
N ARG A 210 1.26 -14.59 -18.66
CA ARG A 210 1.52 -15.82 -19.40
C ARG A 210 0.80 -15.84 -20.76
N PRO A 211 -0.48 -15.44 -20.90
CA PRO A 211 -1.15 -15.38 -22.20
C PRO A 211 -0.51 -14.34 -23.13
N ALA A 212 -0.16 -13.16 -22.63
CA ALA A 212 0.48 -12.12 -23.42
C ALA A 212 1.87 -12.56 -23.93
N LEU A 213 2.66 -13.21 -23.08
CA LEU A 213 3.95 -13.79 -23.46
C LEU A 213 3.79 -14.93 -24.47
N LEU A 214 2.77 -15.78 -24.34
CA LEU A 214 2.48 -16.85 -25.29
C LEU A 214 2.04 -16.29 -26.66
N ILE A 215 1.25 -15.24 -26.68
CA ILE A 215 0.86 -14.53 -27.91
C ILE A 215 2.10 -13.92 -28.57
N LEU A 216 2.94 -13.23 -27.81
CA LEU A 216 4.18 -12.63 -28.32
C LEU A 216 5.14 -13.70 -28.86
N LEU A 217 5.33 -14.80 -28.12
CA LEU A 217 6.14 -15.93 -28.55
C LEU A 217 5.60 -16.55 -29.84
N GLY A 218 4.28 -16.74 -29.94
CA GLY A 218 3.61 -17.25 -31.14
C GLY A 218 3.81 -16.31 -32.34
N ALA A 219 3.68 -15.00 -32.14
CA ALA A 219 3.92 -14.01 -33.18
C ALA A 219 5.38 -14.02 -33.68
N VAL A 220 6.35 -14.07 -32.75
CA VAL A 220 7.78 -14.15 -33.09
C VAL A 220 8.09 -15.44 -33.86
N ALA A 221 7.52 -16.58 -33.43
CA ALA A 221 7.71 -17.85 -34.12
C ALA A 221 7.17 -17.80 -35.56
N LEU A 222 6.02 -17.17 -35.80
CA LEU A 222 5.46 -16.99 -37.15
C LEU A 222 6.35 -16.08 -38.01
N VAL A 223 6.89 -14.98 -37.46
CA VAL A 223 7.82 -14.09 -38.16
C VAL A 223 9.12 -14.81 -38.53
N LEU A 224 9.67 -15.62 -37.62
CA LEU A 224 10.87 -16.42 -37.89
C LEU A 224 10.61 -17.52 -38.93
N LEU A 225 9.36 -17.96 -39.12
CA LEU A 225 9.01 -18.98 -40.12
C LEU A 225 8.91 -18.41 -41.54
N ILE A 226 8.64 -17.11 -41.67
CA ILE A 226 8.53 -16.43 -42.98
C ILE A 226 9.84 -15.77 -43.43
N ALA A 227 10.87 -15.73 -42.57
CA ALA A 227 12.19 -15.18 -42.84
C ALA A 227 13.16 -16.26 -43.34
#